data_AF-A0A955PFM7-F1
#
_entry.id   AF-A0A955PFM7-F1
#
_cell.length_a   1.000
_cell.length_b   1.000
_cell.length_c   1.000
_cell.angle_alpha   90.00
_cell.angle_beta   90.00
_cell.angle_gamma   90.00
#
_symmetry.space_group_name_H-M   'P 1'
#
loop_
_entity.id
_entity.type
_entity.pdbx_description
1 polymer ?
#
loop_
_entity_poly.entity_id
_entity_poly.type
_entity_poly.pdbx_seq_one_letter_code
_entity_poly.pdbx_strand_id
1 'polypeptide(L)'
;LFQPLGTIEWHGFHNVVGLDSVKAHALCVRAAEQGGGLVAPALYGGVGGLDEPHTFVMDPEDSTYSQLLRPWLEKLCMEAKRNGFHAVILLTGHYGAAQQIVVRETAVRMSRLLDLPILGTPEYLLALDEGYLGDHAAWGETSLMMHLDPSSVDLSRLGEEPHQGVHGKDPKAFATEEDGERISKVIIDRLGKLSLAMPCWDADQKSGFIRAEEALVSRQQFLAGREGVVWAAWKNIEHGALKDYGRFLVDEAFDQIRESASQL
;
A
#
# COMPACT_ATOMS: atom_id res chain seq x y z
N LEU A 1 -8.26 10.78 8.25
CA LEU A 1 -8.71 10.64 6.85
C LEU A 1 -8.06 9.40 6.27
N PHE A 2 -8.83 8.47 5.73
CA PHE A 2 -8.31 7.43 4.85
C PHE A 2 -8.41 7.92 3.41
N GLN A 3 -7.28 7.91 2.70
CA GLN A 3 -7.20 8.21 1.28
C GLN A 3 -6.74 6.94 0.56
N PRO A 4 -7.68 6.10 0.09
CA PRO A 4 -7.33 4.97 -0.75
C PRO A 4 -6.87 5.46 -2.13
N LEU A 5 -5.92 4.73 -2.72
CA LEU A 5 -5.43 4.98 -4.07
C LEU A 5 -4.91 3.70 -4.72
N GLY A 6 -4.84 3.72 -6.05
CA GLY A 6 -4.31 2.65 -6.87
C GLY A 6 -4.12 3.13 -8.31
N THR A 7 -4.07 2.19 -9.25
CA THR A 7 -3.98 2.48 -10.67
C THR A 7 -5.18 1.93 -11.44
N ILE A 8 -5.20 2.21 -12.75
CA ILE A 8 -5.96 1.42 -13.71
C ILE A 8 -4.91 0.54 -14.38
N GLU A 9 -4.91 -0.74 -14.06
CA GLU A 9 -3.88 -1.68 -14.49
C GLU A 9 -4.51 -3.04 -14.79
N TRP A 10 -4.02 -3.67 -15.86
CA TRP A 10 -4.36 -5.04 -16.20
C TRP A 10 -4.11 -5.98 -15.03
N HIS A 11 -5.14 -6.72 -14.59
CA HIS A 11 -5.02 -7.72 -13.53
C HIS A 11 -5.50 -9.11 -14.00
N GLY A 12 -5.16 -9.45 -15.25
CA GLY A 12 -5.68 -10.65 -15.90
C GLY A 12 -7.17 -10.53 -16.26
N PHE A 13 -7.71 -11.58 -16.86
CA PHE A 13 -9.11 -11.61 -17.30
C PHE A 13 -10.11 -11.85 -16.15
N HIS A 14 -9.63 -12.36 -15.01
CA HIS A 14 -10.47 -12.71 -13.87
C HIS A 14 -10.71 -11.55 -12.90
N ASN A 15 -9.83 -10.56 -12.83
CA ASN A 15 -10.01 -9.39 -11.97
C ASN A 15 -10.38 -8.13 -12.77
N VAL A 16 -10.86 -7.12 -12.05
CA VAL A 16 -11.14 -5.79 -12.60
C VAL A 16 -9.85 -4.97 -12.77
N VAL A 17 -9.78 -4.17 -13.83
CA VAL A 17 -8.63 -3.27 -14.08
C VAL A 17 -8.45 -2.18 -13.01
N GLY A 18 -9.44 -1.99 -12.15
CA GLY A 18 -9.40 -1.06 -11.02
C GLY A 18 -9.03 -1.71 -9.69
N LEU A 19 -8.55 -2.96 -9.69
CA LEU A 19 -8.35 -3.80 -8.50
C LEU A 19 -7.66 -3.03 -7.37
N ASP A 20 -6.51 -2.40 -7.66
CA ASP A 20 -5.72 -1.65 -6.69
C ASP A 20 -6.58 -0.70 -5.84
N SER A 21 -7.38 0.12 -6.52
CA SER A 21 -8.18 1.17 -5.88
C SER A 21 -9.40 0.59 -5.18
N VAL A 22 -10.05 -0.42 -5.78
CA VAL A 22 -11.23 -1.09 -5.21
C VAL A 22 -10.86 -1.81 -3.90
N LYS A 23 -9.76 -2.56 -3.92
CA LYS A 23 -9.18 -3.29 -2.79
C LYS A 23 -8.82 -2.34 -1.65
N ALA A 24 -8.01 -1.31 -1.93
CA ALA A 24 -7.61 -0.31 -0.94
C ALA A 24 -8.82 0.44 -0.35
N HIS A 25 -9.83 0.76 -1.17
CA HIS A 25 -11.04 1.44 -0.71
C HIS A 25 -11.87 0.55 0.21
N ALA A 26 -12.10 -0.72 -0.16
CA ALA A 26 -12.86 -1.66 0.67
C ALA A 26 -12.19 -1.88 2.03
N LEU A 27 -10.86 -2.02 2.07
CA LEU A 27 -10.10 -2.11 3.32
C LEU A 27 -10.22 -0.84 4.16
N CYS A 28 -10.11 0.35 3.55
CA CYS A 28 -10.28 1.62 4.25
C CYS A 28 -11.69 1.77 4.84
N VAL A 29 -12.74 1.39 4.10
CA VAL A 29 -14.13 1.44 4.59
C VAL A 29 -14.31 0.56 5.81
N ARG A 30 -13.92 -0.72 5.71
CA ARG A 30 -14.05 -1.67 6.82
C ARG A 30 -13.20 -1.26 8.04
N ALA A 31 -12.02 -0.69 7.81
CA ALA A 31 -11.18 -0.14 8.89
C ALA A 31 -11.83 1.07 9.56
N ALA A 32 -12.42 1.98 8.79
CA ALA A 32 -13.15 3.14 9.33
C ALA A 32 -14.42 2.74 10.09
N GLU A 33 -15.10 1.66 9.70
CA GLU A 33 -16.22 1.08 10.45
C GLU A 33 -15.78 0.58 11.84
N GLN A 34 -14.55 0.07 11.98
CA GLN A 34 -14.00 -0.39 13.26
C GLN A 34 -13.37 0.72 14.10
N GLY A 35 -12.49 1.52 13.50
CA GLY A 35 -11.62 2.49 14.18
C GLY A 35 -12.03 3.95 14.01
N GLY A 36 -13.15 4.20 13.34
CA GLY A 36 -13.62 5.55 13.00
C GLY A 36 -12.77 6.24 11.93
N GLY A 37 -13.28 7.37 11.42
CA GLY A 37 -12.63 8.17 10.39
C GLY A 37 -13.55 8.44 9.20
N LEU A 38 -13.01 9.14 8.21
CA LEU A 38 -13.66 9.38 6.92
C LEU A 38 -12.82 8.73 5.84
N VAL A 39 -13.47 8.03 4.91
CA VAL A 39 -12.84 7.47 3.71
C VAL A 39 -13.13 8.40 2.54
N ALA A 40 -12.08 8.94 1.94
CA ALA A 40 -12.19 9.71 0.72
C ALA A 40 -12.46 8.79 -0.49
N PRO A 41 -13.03 9.31 -1.58
CA PRO A 41 -13.08 8.60 -2.85
C PRO A 41 -11.69 8.09 -3.25
N ALA A 42 -11.63 6.86 -3.75
CA ALA A 42 -10.38 6.26 -4.21
C ALA A 42 -9.83 6.97 -5.44
N LEU A 43 -8.51 7.12 -5.49
CA LEU A 43 -7.82 7.66 -6.67
C LEU A 43 -7.41 6.53 -7.61
N TYR A 44 -7.77 6.69 -8.89
CA TYR A 44 -7.36 5.80 -9.98
C TYR A 44 -6.31 6.51 -10.84
N GLY A 45 -5.06 6.51 -10.38
CA GLY A 45 -3.98 7.19 -11.08
C GLY A 45 -2.70 7.09 -10.29
N GLY A 46 -1.64 6.58 -10.93
CA GLY A 46 -0.43 6.23 -10.21
C GLY A 46 0.80 6.09 -11.09
N VAL A 47 1.84 5.47 -10.53
CA VAL A 47 3.18 5.41 -11.10
C VAL A 47 3.50 3.99 -11.53
N GLY A 48 3.76 3.80 -12.81
CA GLY A 48 4.06 2.49 -13.40
C GLY A 48 2.81 1.70 -13.77
N GLY A 49 3.04 0.41 -13.95
CA GLY A 49 2.04 -0.58 -14.36
C GLY A 49 2.56 -1.49 -15.47
N LEU A 50 1.97 -2.68 -15.63
CA LEU A 50 2.34 -3.61 -16.69
C LEU A 50 2.07 -3.04 -18.09
N ASP A 51 2.95 -3.39 -19.05
CA ASP A 51 2.72 -3.17 -20.49
C ASP A 51 1.71 -4.20 -21.04
N GLU A 52 0.47 -4.08 -20.56
CA GLU A 52 -0.65 -4.97 -20.84
C GLU A 52 -1.90 -4.15 -21.24
N PRO A 53 -2.90 -4.76 -21.91
CA PRO A 53 -4.09 -4.04 -22.35
C PRO A 53 -4.80 -3.30 -21.23
N HIS A 54 -5.32 -2.11 -21.54
CA HIS A 54 -6.12 -1.32 -20.60
C HIS A 54 -5.38 -0.82 -19.33
N THR A 55 -4.06 -0.98 -19.25
CA THR A 55 -3.23 -0.30 -18.24
C THR A 55 -3.01 1.16 -18.60
N PHE A 56 -3.25 2.07 -17.66
CA PHE A 56 -3.10 3.51 -17.84
C PHE A 56 -1.92 4.00 -16.97
N VAL A 57 -0.77 4.18 -17.61
CA VAL A 57 0.44 4.68 -16.96
C VAL A 57 0.41 6.22 -16.93
N MET A 58 0.16 6.81 -15.76
CA MET A 58 0.08 8.27 -15.60
C MET A 58 1.46 8.90 -15.39
N ASP A 59 2.32 8.24 -14.62
CA ASP A 59 3.75 8.51 -14.47
C ASP A 59 4.53 7.20 -14.70
N PRO A 60 5.76 7.21 -15.27
CA PRO A 60 6.51 6.00 -15.56
C PRO A 60 7.14 5.37 -14.31
N GLU A 61 7.39 4.04 -14.33
CA GLU A 61 7.96 3.29 -13.19
C GLU A 61 9.48 3.49 -13.01
N ASP A 62 10.18 3.97 -14.03
CA ASP A 62 11.63 4.15 -14.01
C ASP A 62 12.11 5.36 -13.17
N SER A 63 11.16 6.13 -12.61
CA SER A 63 11.43 7.32 -11.80
C SER A 63 10.82 7.20 -10.41
N THR A 64 11.60 7.51 -9.38
CA THR A 64 11.11 7.66 -7.99
C THR A 64 10.46 9.02 -7.71
N TYR A 65 10.41 9.89 -8.73
CA TYR A 65 9.67 11.15 -8.71
C TYR A 65 8.47 11.06 -9.66
N SER A 66 7.32 11.54 -9.19
CA SER A 66 6.07 11.58 -9.94
C SER A 66 5.67 13.03 -10.19
N GLN A 67 5.26 13.33 -11.43
CA GLN A 67 4.82 14.67 -11.83
C GLN A 67 3.34 14.90 -11.51
N LEU A 68 2.52 13.84 -11.48
CA LEU A 68 1.08 13.95 -11.30
C LEU A 68 0.64 13.50 -9.90
N LEU A 69 1.01 12.28 -9.49
CA LEU A 69 0.56 11.71 -8.22
C LEU A 69 1.09 12.51 -7.02
N ARG A 70 2.39 12.85 -6.99
CA ARG A 70 2.98 13.55 -5.83
C ARG A 70 2.30 14.90 -5.53
N PRO A 71 2.17 15.86 -6.47
CA PRO A 71 1.49 17.12 -6.19
C PRO A 71 0.02 16.94 -5.78
N TRP A 72 -0.65 15.91 -6.31
CA TRP A 72 -2.02 15.58 -5.91
C TRP A 72 -2.08 15.13 -4.44
N LEU A 73 -1.23 14.18 -4.04
CA LEU A 73 -1.15 13.72 -2.65
C LEU A 73 -0.77 14.84 -1.69
N GLU A 74 0.20 15.70 -2.04
CA GLU A 74 0.55 16.88 -1.25
C GLU A 74 -0.67 17.79 -1.05
N LYS A 75 -1.44 18.05 -2.12
CA LYS A 75 -2.65 18.88 -2.03
C LYS A 75 -3.75 18.24 -1.18
N LEU A 76 -3.94 16.94 -1.28
CA LEU A 76 -4.90 16.21 -0.43
C LEU A 76 -4.52 16.30 1.05
N CYS A 77 -3.24 16.11 1.39
CA CYS A 77 -2.75 16.25 2.76
C CYS A 77 -2.95 17.68 3.31
N MET A 78 -2.69 18.71 2.49
CA MET A 78 -2.94 20.11 2.86
C MET A 78 -4.43 20.38 3.10
N GLU A 79 -5.31 19.90 2.23
CA GLU A 79 -6.75 20.05 2.41
C GLU A 79 -7.27 19.25 3.62
N ALA A 80 -6.71 18.08 3.90
CA ALA A 80 -7.05 17.31 5.08
C ALA A 80 -6.73 18.11 6.37
N LYS A 81 -5.51 18.69 6.46
CA LYS A 81 -5.14 19.56 7.58
C LYS A 81 -6.07 20.78 7.68
N ARG A 82 -6.36 21.44 6.55
CA ARG A 82 -7.25 22.62 6.51
C ARG A 82 -8.66 22.30 7.00
N ASN A 83 -9.18 21.11 6.71
CA ASN A 83 -10.50 20.64 7.15
C ASN A 83 -10.49 20.05 8.57
N GLY A 84 -9.39 20.14 9.31
CA GLY A 84 -9.33 19.74 10.71
C GLY A 84 -9.13 18.24 10.96
N PHE A 85 -8.66 17.48 9.96
CA PHE A 85 -8.22 16.11 10.20
C PHE A 85 -6.94 16.11 11.05
N HIS A 86 -6.85 15.17 11.98
CA HIS A 86 -5.73 15.01 12.92
C HIS A 86 -4.73 13.91 12.51
N ALA A 87 -5.07 13.12 11.49
CA ALA A 87 -4.19 12.12 10.88
C ALA A 87 -4.66 11.79 9.46
N VAL A 88 -3.75 11.32 8.60
CA VAL A 88 -4.05 10.84 7.24
C VAL A 88 -3.39 9.47 7.01
N ILE A 89 -4.10 8.55 6.37
CA ILE A 89 -3.56 7.28 5.89
C ILE A 89 -3.75 7.26 4.37
N LEU A 90 -2.65 7.38 3.63
CA LEU A 90 -2.56 7.18 2.18
C LEU A 90 -2.30 5.68 1.95
N LEU A 91 -3.36 4.91 1.64
CA LEU A 91 -3.27 3.47 1.45
C LEU A 91 -3.25 3.13 -0.03
N THR A 92 -2.11 2.66 -0.55
CA THR A 92 -2.00 2.24 -1.95
C THR A 92 -2.27 0.74 -2.10
N GLY A 93 -3.19 0.39 -3.00
CA GLY A 93 -3.40 -1.01 -3.40
C GLY A 93 -2.46 -1.47 -4.50
N HIS A 94 -1.80 -0.54 -5.20
CA HIS A 94 -0.85 -0.81 -6.29
C HIS A 94 0.56 -1.07 -5.74
N TYR A 95 1.24 -2.07 -6.32
CA TYR A 95 2.54 -2.53 -5.84
C TYR A 95 3.73 -2.08 -6.68
N GLY A 96 3.58 -1.29 -7.74
CA GLY A 96 4.73 -0.70 -8.44
C GLY A 96 5.70 0.00 -7.49
N ALA A 97 6.98 -0.38 -7.50
CA ALA A 97 7.96 0.09 -6.52
C ALA A 97 8.11 1.61 -6.50
N ALA A 98 8.01 2.25 -7.66
CA ALA A 98 8.03 3.69 -7.79
C ALA A 98 6.84 4.37 -7.09
N GLN A 99 5.62 3.86 -7.27
CA GLN A 99 4.43 4.36 -6.57
C GLN A 99 4.57 4.21 -5.06
N GLN A 100 5.04 3.05 -4.59
CA GLN A 100 5.27 2.83 -3.17
C GLN A 100 6.25 3.87 -2.59
N ILE A 101 7.38 4.13 -3.27
CA ILE A 101 8.34 5.17 -2.83
C ILE A 101 7.70 6.55 -2.85
N VAL A 102 6.97 6.92 -3.90
CA VAL A 102 6.33 8.24 -4.04
C VAL A 102 5.32 8.48 -2.91
N VAL A 103 4.46 7.51 -2.63
CA VAL A 103 3.42 7.61 -1.59
C VAL A 103 4.07 7.79 -0.22
N ARG A 104 5.10 7.01 0.08
CA ARG A 104 5.79 7.03 1.38
C ARG A 104 6.62 8.28 1.58
N GLU A 105 7.40 8.68 0.58
CA GLU A 105 8.21 9.90 0.66
C GLU A 105 7.31 11.14 0.78
N THR A 106 6.20 11.18 0.04
CA THR A 106 5.21 12.27 0.16
C THR A 106 4.60 12.29 1.57
N ALA A 107 4.23 11.14 2.12
CA ALA A 107 3.67 11.03 3.47
C ALA A 107 4.66 11.51 4.55
N VAL A 108 5.92 11.10 4.49
CA VAL A 108 6.99 11.55 5.41
C VAL A 108 7.20 13.07 5.31
N ARG A 109 7.33 13.58 4.09
CA ARG A 109 7.52 15.00 3.82
C ARG A 109 6.36 15.83 4.36
N MET A 110 5.14 15.45 4.04
CA MET A 110 3.94 16.17 4.47
C MET A 110 3.70 16.04 5.97
N SER A 111 4.10 14.93 6.59
CA SER A 111 4.00 14.78 8.04
C SER A 111 4.80 15.84 8.79
N ARG A 112 6.02 16.13 8.30
CA ARG A 112 6.86 17.21 8.84
C ARG A 112 6.29 18.59 8.56
N LEU A 113 5.92 18.85 7.30
CA LEU A 113 5.49 20.18 6.87
C LEU A 113 4.19 20.63 7.52
N LEU A 114 3.28 19.70 7.81
CA LEU A 114 1.96 20.00 8.35
C LEU A 114 1.82 19.77 9.85
N ASP A 115 2.88 19.26 10.50
CA ASP A 115 2.84 18.72 11.86
C ASP A 115 1.57 17.86 12.06
N LEU A 116 1.45 16.82 11.24
CA LEU A 116 0.29 15.95 11.12
C LEU A 116 0.80 14.53 10.85
N PRO A 117 0.43 13.50 11.61
CA PRO A 117 0.83 12.14 11.27
C PRO A 117 0.16 11.70 9.97
N ILE A 118 0.98 11.46 8.95
CA ILE A 118 0.55 10.98 7.63
C ILE A 118 1.31 9.67 7.34
N LEU A 119 0.57 8.56 7.31
CA LEU A 119 1.09 7.26 6.89
C LEU A 119 0.87 7.10 5.40
N GLY A 120 1.92 6.82 4.66
CA GLY A 120 1.84 6.30 3.31
C GLY A 120 2.30 4.86 3.35
N THR A 121 1.52 3.91 2.85
CA THR A 121 1.93 2.50 2.83
C THR A 121 1.13 1.70 1.81
N PRO A 122 1.72 0.73 1.10
CA PRO A 122 0.96 -0.32 0.45
C PRO A 122 0.34 -1.25 1.49
N GLU A 123 -0.86 -1.73 1.22
CA GLU A 123 -1.61 -2.54 2.20
C GLU A 123 -0.90 -3.83 2.63
N TYR A 124 -0.14 -4.49 1.73
CA TYR A 124 0.47 -5.78 2.00
C TYR A 124 1.59 -5.69 3.06
N LEU A 125 2.23 -4.51 3.22
CA LEU A 125 3.21 -4.31 4.30
C LEU A 125 2.58 -4.48 5.67
N LEU A 126 1.26 -4.27 5.79
CA LEU A 126 0.49 -4.50 7.00
C LEU A 126 0.12 -5.97 7.20
N ALA A 127 0.59 -6.91 6.38
CA ALA A 127 0.30 -8.35 6.48
C ALA A 127 1.50 -9.25 6.14
N LEU A 128 2.74 -8.73 6.19
CA LEU A 128 3.94 -9.52 5.90
C LEU A 128 4.11 -10.72 6.84
N ASP A 129 3.76 -10.57 8.12
CA ASP A 129 3.82 -11.64 9.12
C ASP A 129 2.75 -12.72 8.93
N GLU A 130 1.71 -12.44 8.13
CA GLU A 130 0.70 -13.40 7.66
C GLU A 130 1.13 -14.14 6.39
N GLY A 131 2.37 -13.91 5.93
CA GLY A 131 2.91 -14.51 4.71
C GLY A 131 2.43 -13.85 3.42
N TYR A 132 1.78 -12.68 3.49
CA TYR A 132 1.38 -11.94 2.29
C TYR A 132 2.45 -10.93 1.89
N LEU A 133 3.22 -11.25 0.85
CA LEU A 133 4.39 -10.46 0.40
C LEU A 133 4.08 -9.48 -0.74
N GLY A 134 2.81 -9.40 -1.16
CA GLY A 134 2.40 -8.73 -2.39
C GLY A 134 2.63 -9.61 -3.62
N ASP A 135 1.73 -9.51 -4.59
CA ASP A 135 1.77 -10.19 -5.87
C ASP A 135 0.95 -9.40 -6.89
N HIS A 136 0.94 -9.81 -8.15
CA HIS A 136 0.18 -9.10 -9.20
C HIS A 136 -0.82 -10.04 -9.88
N ALA A 137 -2.10 -9.74 -9.72
CA ALA A 137 -3.24 -10.51 -10.22
C ALA A 137 -3.26 -11.99 -9.79
N ALA A 138 -2.44 -12.36 -8.80
CA ALA A 138 -2.15 -13.72 -8.43
C ALA A 138 -2.96 -14.13 -7.18
N TRP A 139 -2.52 -15.16 -6.46
CA TRP A 139 -3.17 -15.70 -5.27
C TRP A 139 -3.67 -14.64 -4.29
N GLY A 140 -2.81 -13.73 -3.83
CA GLY A 140 -3.11 -12.81 -2.74
C GLY A 140 -4.12 -11.74 -3.14
N GLU A 141 -3.83 -10.99 -4.21
CA GLU A 141 -4.77 -9.99 -4.73
C GLU A 141 -6.13 -10.57 -5.12
N THR A 142 -6.13 -11.75 -5.75
CA THR A 142 -7.39 -12.42 -6.13
C THR A 142 -8.15 -12.91 -4.90
N SER A 143 -7.47 -13.50 -3.91
CA SER A 143 -8.10 -13.92 -2.66
C SER A 143 -8.74 -12.74 -1.93
N LEU A 144 -8.01 -11.62 -1.84
CA LEU A 144 -8.52 -10.37 -1.28
C LEU A 144 -9.78 -9.93 -2.01
N MET A 145 -9.77 -9.90 -3.34
CA MET A 145 -10.94 -9.48 -4.12
C MET A 145 -12.13 -10.46 -3.99
N MET A 146 -11.88 -11.77 -3.90
CA MET A 146 -12.94 -12.76 -3.63
C MET A 146 -13.68 -12.49 -2.31
N HIS A 147 -13.02 -11.91 -1.31
CA HIS A 147 -13.63 -11.55 -0.03
C HIS A 147 -14.13 -10.09 0.02
N LEU A 148 -13.42 -9.16 -0.63
CA LEU A 148 -13.70 -7.73 -0.57
C LEU A 148 -14.80 -7.30 -1.54
N ASP A 149 -14.77 -7.83 -2.76
CA ASP A 149 -15.72 -7.56 -3.85
C ASP A 149 -15.87 -8.81 -4.75
N PRO A 150 -16.52 -9.89 -4.26
CA PRO A 150 -16.63 -11.16 -4.98
C PRO A 150 -17.24 -11.03 -6.38
N SER A 151 -18.11 -10.03 -6.58
CA SER A 151 -18.78 -9.80 -7.86
C SER A 151 -17.84 -9.34 -8.97
N SER A 152 -16.65 -8.87 -8.60
CA SER A 152 -15.63 -8.37 -9.51
C SER A 152 -14.62 -9.43 -9.95
N VAL A 153 -14.72 -10.66 -9.42
CA VAL A 153 -13.80 -11.77 -9.70
C VAL A 153 -14.51 -12.88 -10.46
N ASP A 154 -13.93 -13.31 -11.58
CA ASP A 154 -14.38 -14.50 -12.33
C ASP A 154 -13.18 -15.32 -12.82
N LEU A 155 -12.76 -16.29 -11.98
CA LEU A 155 -11.66 -17.21 -12.28
C LEU A 155 -11.90 -18.07 -13.54
N SER A 156 -13.16 -18.26 -13.97
CA SER A 156 -13.46 -19.03 -15.18
C SER A 156 -13.00 -18.33 -16.47
N ARG A 157 -12.76 -17.01 -16.39
CA ARG A 157 -12.25 -16.21 -17.51
C ARG A 157 -10.73 -16.29 -17.65
N LEU A 158 -10.03 -16.77 -16.62
CA LEU A 158 -8.59 -16.94 -16.70
C LEU A 158 -8.28 -18.17 -17.58
N GLY A 159 -7.25 -18.09 -18.43
CA GLY A 159 -6.83 -19.15 -19.34
C GLY A 159 -6.11 -20.30 -18.65
N GLU A 160 -5.48 -21.18 -19.44
CA GLU A 160 -4.50 -22.14 -18.91
C GLU A 160 -3.15 -21.46 -18.66
N GLU A 161 -2.32 -22.03 -17.79
CA GLU A 161 -0.99 -21.50 -17.52
C GLU A 161 -0.09 -21.52 -18.78
N PRO A 162 0.81 -20.52 -18.95
CA PRO A 162 1.00 -19.36 -18.09
C PRO A 162 -0.07 -18.29 -18.30
N HIS A 163 -0.54 -17.68 -17.19
CA HIS A 163 -1.55 -16.63 -17.23
C HIS A 163 -0.93 -15.28 -17.63
N GLN A 164 -1.57 -14.58 -18.58
CA GLN A 164 -1.13 -13.26 -19.03
C GLN A 164 -1.29 -12.20 -17.93
N GLY A 165 -0.22 -11.46 -17.64
CA GLY A 165 -0.21 -10.42 -16.63
C GLY A 165 -0.51 -10.93 -15.21
N VAL A 166 -0.02 -12.13 -14.86
CA VAL A 166 -0.08 -12.67 -13.49
C VAL A 166 1.34 -12.93 -13.00
N HIS A 167 1.71 -12.34 -11.87
CA HIS A 167 3.02 -12.52 -11.24
C HIS A 167 2.87 -12.91 -9.78
N GLY A 168 3.09 -14.19 -9.49
CA GLY A 168 2.93 -14.76 -8.17
C GLY A 168 2.42 -16.19 -8.25
N LYS A 169 1.83 -16.66 -7.14
CA LYS A 169 1.27 -18.00 -7.03
C LYS A 169 -0.04 -18.08 -7.82
N ASP A 170 -0.24 -19.16 -8.58
CA ASP A 170 -1.41 -19.33 -9.48
C ASP A 170 -2.75 -19.04 -8.77
N PRO A 171 -3.53 -18.02 -9.20
CA PRO A 171 -4.81 -17.71 -8.59
C PRO A 171 -5.85 -18.81 -8.83
N LYS A 172 -5.82 -19.56 -9.94
CA LYS A 172 -6.78 -20.65 -10.17
C LYS A 172 -6.58 -21.80 -9.20
N ALA A 173 -5.33 -22.17 -8.95
CA ALA A 173 -5.01 -23.30 -8.08
C ALA A 173 -5.10 -22.95 -6.59
N PHE A 174 -4.91 -21.68 -6.22
CA PHE A 174 -4.65 -21.33 -4.82
C PHE A 174 -5.51 -20.21 -4.25
N ALA A 175 -6.10 -19.32 -5.05
CA ALA A 175 -6.87 -18.20 -4.49
C ALA A 175 -8.16 -18.69 -3.82
N THR A 176 -8.42 -18.22 -2.61
CA THR A 176 -9.62 -18.58 -1.84
C THR A 176 -10.18 -17.37 -1.11
N GLU A 177 -11.50 -17.36 -0.90
CA GLU A 177 -12.15 -16.35 -0.07
C GLU A 177 -11.63 -16.40 1.37
N GLU A 178 -11.32 -17.58 1.91
CA GLU A 178 -10.79 -17.78 3.27
C GLU A 178 -9.42 -17.10 3.46
N ASP A 179 -8.51 -17.24 2.49
CA ASP A 179 -7.24 -16.50 2.51
C ASP A 179 -7.49 -14.99 2.43
N GLY A 180 -8.45 -14.56 1.60
CA GLY A 180 -8.87 -13.17 1.49
C GLY A 180 -9.37 -12.60 2.81
N GLU A 181 -10.24 -13.33 3.51
CA GLU A 181 -10.75 -12.97 4.83
C GLU A 181 -9.61 -12.87 5.84
N ARG A 182 -8.73 -13.88 5.92
CA ARG A 182 -7.60 -13.90 6.86
C ARG A 182 -6.67 -12.71 6.67
N ILE A 183 -6.22 -12.46 5.43
CA ILE A 183 -5.28 -11.37 5.13
C ILE A 183 -5.95 -10.02 5.35
N SER A 184 -7.16 -9.82 4.79
CA SER A 184 -7.87 -8.53 4.92
C SER A 184 -8.20 -8.21 6.37
N LYS A 185 -8.58 -9.21 7.20
CA LYS A 185 -8.84 -9.01 8.63
C LYS A 185 -7.64 -8.39 9.34
N VAL A 186 -6.43 -8.90 9.09
CA VAL A 186 -5.21 -8.36 9.72
C VAL A 186 -4.94 -6.94 9.27
N ILE A 187 -5.08 -6.64 7.98
CA ILE A 187 -4.90 -5.29 7.44
C ILE A 187 -5.93 -4.32 8.03
N ILE A 188 -7.22 -4.69 8.03
CA ILE A 188 -8.34 -3.90 8.56
C ILE A 188 -8.14 -3.61 10.04
N ASP A 189 -7.85 -4.63 10.85
CA ASP A 189 -7.68 -4.48 12.29
C ASP A 189 -6.49 -3.55 12.62
N ARG A 190 -5.39 -3.61 11.84
CA ARG A 190 -4.23 -2.72 12.01
C ARG A 190 -4.55 -1.28 11.59
N LEU A 191 -5.22 -1.09 10.45
CA LEU A 191 -5.67 0.23 10.00
C LEU A 191 -6.63 0.88 10.99
N GLY A 192 -7.58 0.11 11.54
CA GLY A 192 -8.53 0.60 12.55
C GLY A 192 -7.85 0.99 13.87
N LYS A 193 -6.83 0.24 14.31
CA LYS A 193 -6.02 0.65 15.47
C LYS A 193 -5.25 1.94 15.20
N LEU A 194 -4.64 2.07 14.02
CA LEU A 194 -3.92 3.27 13.63
C LEU A 194 -4.82 4.49 13.51
N SER A 195 -6.06 4.34 13.02
CA SER A 195 -7.00 5.47 12.93
C SER A 195 -7.42 6.02 14.29
N LEU A 196 -7.40 5.20 15.33
CA LEU A 196 -7.61 5.61 16.72
C LEU A 196 -6.35 6.21 17.35
N ALA A 197 -5.18 5.61 17.11
CA ALA A 197 -3.92 5.99 17.74
C ALA A 197 -3.31 7.26 17.15
N MET A 198 -3.16 7.33 15.82
CA MET A 198 -2.45 8.42 15.13
C MET A 198 -2.96 9.82 15.51
N PRO A 199 -4.28 10.10 15.59
CA PRO A 199 -4.79 11.41 15.99
C PRO A 199 -4.36 11.86 17.39
N CYS A 200 -4.01 10.92 18.26
CA CYS A 200 -3.71 11.13 19.67
C CYS A 200 -2.20 11.15 19.96
N TRP A 201 -1.35 10.91 18.96
CA TRP A 201 0.10 10.88 19.15
C TRP A 201 0.66 12.22 19.62
N ASP A 202 1.50 12.15 20.66
CA ASP A 202 2.25 13.29 21.15
C ASP A 202 3.42 13.67 20.23
N ALA A 203 4.21 14.66 20.64
CA ALA A 203 5.34 15.14 19.85
C ALA A 203 6.42 14.08 19.66
N ASP A 204 6.67 13.22 20.66
CA ASP A 204 7.72 12.22 20.64
C ASP A 204 7.30 11.03 19.77
N GLN A 205 6.06 10.56 19.89
CA GLN A 205 5.47 9.54 19.03
C GLN A 205 5.46 9.99 17.56
N LYS A 206 4.99 11.21 17.26
CA LYS A 206 5.03 11.76 15.90
C LYS A 206 6.46 11.83 15.35
N SER A 207 7.41 12.28 16.18
CA SER A 207 8.81 12.39 15.77
C SER A 207 9.46 11.01 15.53
N GLY A 208 9.14 10.01 16.36
CA GLY A 208 9.59 8.63 16.21
C GLY A 208 9.04 8.00 14.93
N PHE A 209 7.73 8.13 14.71
CA PHE A 209 7.04 7.68 13.49
C PHE A 209 7.68 8.26 12.22
N ILE A 210 7.85 9.58 12.16
CA ILE A 210 8.44 10.26 11.00
C ILE A 210 9.87 9.76 10.73
N ARG A 211 10.69 9.56 11.77
CA ARG A 211 12.06 9.05 11.65
C ARG A 211 12.10 7.60 11.17
N ALA A 212 11.16 6.76 11.61
CA ALA A 212 11.06 5.37 11.19
C ALA A 212 10.68 5.24 9.71
N GLU A 213 9.62 5.94 9.29
CA GLU A 213 9.19 5.93 7.88
C GLU A 213 10.25 6.57 6.96
N GLU A 214 10.94 7.63 7.41
CA GLU A 214 12.05 8.23 6.68
C GLU A 214 13.20 7.25 6.48
N ALA A 215 13.62 6.53 7.53
CA ALA A 215 14.73 5.58 7.42
C ALA A 215 14.41 4.50 6.38
N LEU A 216 13.16 4.05 6.34
CA LEU A 216 12.71 3.05 5.41
C LEU A 216 12.70 3.57 3.97
N VAL A 217 11.99 4.67 3.69
CA VAL A 217 11.92 5.20 2.31
C VAL A 217 13.27 5.71 1.81
N SER A 218 14.12 6.27 2.68
CA SER A 218 15.49 6.67 2.33
C SER A 218 16.33 5.46 1.94
N ARG A 219 16.17 4.32 2.63
CA ARG A 219 16.86 3.08 2.27
C ARG A 219 16.38 2.56 0.92
N GLN A 220 15.08 2.59 0.65
CA GLN A 220 14.52 2.17 -0.63
C GLN A 220 15.09 3.01 -1.78
N GLN A 221 15.12 4.34 -1.63
CA GLN A 221 15.70 5.25 -2.61
C GLN A 221 17.21 5.04 -2.79
N PHE A 222 17.95 4.84 -1.70
CA PHE A 222 19.39 4.58 -1.74
C PHE A 222 19.71 3.31 -2.54
N LEU A 223 19.00 2.21 -2.30
CA LEU A 223 19.20 0.96 -3.02
C LEU A 223 18.80 1.09 -4.49
N ALA A 224 17.68 1.77 -4.79
CA ALA A 224 17.26 2.06 -6.15
C ALA A 224 18.35 2.80 -6.94
N GLY A 225 18.93 3.85 -6.36
CA GLY A 225 20.02 4.62 -6.98
C GLY A 225 21.34 3.84 -7.07
N ARG A 226 21.67 3.05 -6.04
CA ARG A 226 22.92 2.28 -5.99
C ARG A 226 22.94 1.12 -6.99
N GLU A 227 21.83 0.44 -7.16
CA GLU A 227 21.72 -0.74 -8.04
C GLU A 227 21.19 -0.39 -9.44
N GLY A 228 20.65 0.82 -9.63
CA GLY A 228 20.00 1.21 -10.89
C GLY A 228 18.68 0.48 -11.16
N VAL A 229 18.07 -0.10 -10.12
CA VAL A 229 16.84 -0.90 -10.20
C VAL A 229 15.90 -0.47 -9.08
N VAL A 230 14.74 0.10 -9.42
CA VAL A 230 13.79 0.63 -8.43
C VAL A 230 13.32 -0.42 -7.42
N TRP A 231 13.23 -1.68 -7.85
CA TRP A 231 12.83 -2.84 -7.04
C TRP A 231 13.91 -3.38 -6.09
N ALA A 232 15.14 -2.82 -6.07
CA ALA A 232 16.27 -3.37 -5.33
C ALA A 232 15.96 -3.64 -3.84
N ALA A 233 15.20 -2.76 -3.18
CA ALA A 233 14.88 -2.88 -1.76
C ALA A 233 13.87 -3.99 -1.42
N TRP A 234 13.14 -4.53 -2.40
CA TRP A 234 12.14 -5.57 -2.15
C TRP A 234 12.74 -6.97 -2.10
N LYS A 235 13.97 -7.16 -2.60
CA LYS A 235 14.68 -8.46 -2.63
C LYS A 235 14.83 -9.11 -1.27
N ASN A 236 14.92 -8.33 -0.19
CA ASN A 236 15.10 -8.87 1.16
C ASN A 236 13.78 -9.04 1.92
N ILE A 237 12.64 -8.57 1.37
CA ILE A 237 11.32 -8.76 2.00
C ILE A 237 10.94 -10.23 2.02
N GLU A 238 11.19 -10.97 0.94
CA GLU A 238 11.00 -12.43 0.88
C GLU A 238 11.89 -13.20 1.88
N HIS A 239 13.01 -12.60 2.28
CA HIS A 239 13.95 -13.13 3.28
C HIS A 239 13.62 -12.69 4.71
N GLY A 240 12.48 -12.03 4.93
CA GLY A 240 11.97 -11.64 6.24
C GLY A 240 12.30 -10.21 6.67
N ALA A 241 12.95 -9.40 5.83
CA ALA A 241 13.07 -7.98 6.10
C ALA A 241 11.67 -7.36 6.21
N LEU A 242 11.47 -6.50 7.21
CA LEU A 242 10.18 -5.87 7.52
C LEU A 242 9.05 -6.84 7.92
N LYS A 243 9.29 -8.13 8.15
CA LYS A 243 8.24 -9.11 8.48
C LYS A 243 7.24 -8.61 9.53
N ASP A 244 7.77 -8.00 10.60
CA ASP A 244 6.96 -7.52 11.73
C ASP A 244 6.53 -6.05 11.59
N TYR A 245 6.70 -5.41 10.42
CA TYR A 245 6.44 -3.98 10.20
C TYR A 245 5.03 -3.57 10.63
N GLY A 246 4.00 -4.28 10.18
CA GLY A 246 2.61 -3.97 10.53
C GLY A 246 2.34 -4.05 12.04
N ARG A 247 2.98 -5.01 12.74
CA ARG A 247 2.90 -5.11 14.21
C ARG A 247 3.64 -3.96 14.88
N PHE A 248 4.89 -3.71 14.49
CA PHE A 248 5.68 -2.63 15.08
C PHE A 248 5.05 -1.25 14.88
N LEU A 249 4.40 -1.02 13.74
CA LEU A 249 3.72 0.25 13.47
C LEU A 249 2.53 0.48 14.42
N VAL A 250 1.73 -0.57 14.66
CA VAL A 250 0.58 -0.53 15.57
C VAL A 250 0.99 -0.46 17.03
N ASP A 251 2.07 -1.15 17.40
CA ASP A 251 2.64 -1.15 18.75
C ASP A 251 3.53 0.08 19.01
N GLU A 252 3.61 1.01 18.06
CA GLU A 252 4.42 2.25 18.13
C GLU A 252 5.91 1.99 18.38
N ALA A 253 6.38 0.81 17.98
CA ALA A 253 7.76 0.33 18.08
C ALA A 253 8.61 0.90 16.93
N PHE A 254 8.67 2.23 16.84
CA PHE A 254 9.29 2.95 15.71
C PHE A 254 10.80 2.71 15.59
N ASP A 255 11.50 2.48 16.70
CA ASP A 255 12.94 2.16 16.66
C ASP A 255 13.20 0.80 15.98
N GLN A 256 12.32 -0.19 16.19
CA GLN A 256 12.41 -1.50 15.55
C GLN A 256 12.14 -1.41 14.04
N ILE A 257 11.23 -0.52 13.61
CA ILE A 257 11.01 -0.23 12.18
C ILE A 257 12.29 0.36 11.57
N ARG A 258 12.94 1.32 12.26
CA ARG A 258 14.20 1.93 11.81
C ARG A 258 15.32 0.90 11.70
N GLU A 259 15.44 0.00 12.68
CA GLU A 259 16.41 -1.10 12.64
C GLU A 259 16.12 -2.05 11.47
N SER A 260 14.85 -2.42 11.27
CA SER A 260 14.43 -3.29 10.16
C SER A 260 14.71 -2.67 8.79
N ALA A 261 14.63 -1.34 8.66
CA ALA A 261 14.98 -0.64 7.43
C ALA A 261 16.44 -0.91 7.01
N SER A 262 17.37 -1.09 7.95
CA SER A 262 18.77 -1.38 7.62
C SER A 262 19.00 -2.77 7.00
N GLN A 263 18.01 -3.66 7.10
CA GLN A 263 18.03 -5.03 6.59
C GLN A 263 17.46 -5.16 5.16
N LEU A 264 16.87 -4.08 4.63
CA LEU A 264 16.54 -3.95 3.21
C LEU A 264 17.83 -3.86 2.38
#